data_AF-A0A183E158-F1
#
_entry.id   AF-A0A183E158-F1
#
_cell.length_a   1.000
_cell.length_b   1.000
_cell.length_c   1.000
_cell.angle_alpha   90.00
_cell.angle_beta   90.00
_cell.angle_gamma   90.00
#
_symmetry.space_group_name_H-M   'P 1'
#
loop_
_entity.id
_entity.type
_entity.pdbx_description
1 polymer ?
#
loop_
_entity_poly.entity_id
_entity_poly.type
_entity_poly.pdbx_seq_one_letter_code
_entity_poly.pdbx_strand_id
1 'polypeptide(L)' 'MDAMSYPALQPDFSVFGHFATSYYLPFRQPVTDILDDEYPRVKRLIERMRQHYYPEWEFNT' A
#
# COMPACT_ATOMS: atom_id res chain seq x y z
N MET A 1 -1.38 6.46 20.57
CA MET A 1 -2.65 6.70 19.86
C MET A 1 -2.37 6.29 18.42
N ASP A 2 -2.72 5.05 18.07
CA ASP A 2 -2.30 4.47 16.79
C ASP A 2 -3.23 4.96 15.68
N ALA A 3 -2.65 5.31 14.54
CA ALA A 3 -3.33 5.89 13.38
C ALA A 3 -4.44 5.00 12.75
N MET A 4 -4.75 3.85 13.37
CA MET A 4 -5.78 2.88 12.99
C MET A 4 -7.04 2.97 13.87
N SER A 5 -7.17 3.99 14.73
CA SER A 5 -8.44 4.27 15.45
C SER A 5 -9.59 4.69 14.51
N TYR A 6 -9.31 4.98 13.23
CA TYR A 6 -10.30 5.38 12.24
C TYR A 6 -10.33 4.36 11.08
N PRO A 7 -11.51 3.85 10.67
CA PRO A 7 -11.63 2.99 9.50
C PRO A 7 -11.17 3.74 8.24
N ALA A 8 -10.56 3.04 7.28
CA ALA A 8 -10.17 3.62 6.00
C ALA A 8 -11.38 4.23 5.29
N LEU A 9 -11.21 5.43 4.75
CA LEU A 9 -12.26 6.12 4.00
C LEU A 9 -12.27 5.66 2.53
N GLN A 10 -13.37 5.87 1.82
CA GLN A 10 -13.49 5.52 0.39
C GLN A 10 -12.32 6.02 -0.51
N PRO A 11 -11.73 7.22 -0.29
CA PRO A 11 -10.55 7.65 -1.03
C PRO A 11 -9.31 6.78 -0.77
N ASP A 12 -9.13 6.27 0.46
CA ASP A 12 -7.97 5.44 0.83
C ASP A 12 -7.98 4.13 0.02
N PHE A 13 -9.16 3.53 -0.20
CA PHE A 13 -9.31 2.36 -1.07
C PHE A 13 -8.97 2.65 -2.53
N SER A 14 -9.29 3.84 -3.03
CA SER A 14 -8.98 4.24 -4.42
C SER A 14 -7.46 4.42 -4.62
N VAL A 15 -6.81 5.07 -3.64
CA VAL A 15 -5.36 5.23 -3.56
C VAL A 15 -4.67 3.86 -3.47
N PHE A 16 -5.16 3.00 -2.58
CA PHE A 16 -4.66 1.64 -2.43
C PHE A 16 -4.76 0.86 -3.74
N GLY A 17 -5.93 0.84 -4.38
CA GLY A 17 -6.13 0.10 -5.63
C GLY A 17 -5.15 0.51 -6.73
N HIS A 18 -4.93 1.82 -6.94
CA HIS A 18 -4.01 2.33 -7.96
C HIS A 18 -2.54 2.01 -7.67
N PHE A 19 -2.11 2.12 -6.41
CA PHE A 19 -0.72 1.83 -6.08
C PHE A 19 -0.45 0.33 -5.97
N ALA A 20 -1.35 -0.43 -5.34
CA ALA A 20 -1.17 -1.86 -5.12
C ALA A 20 -1.08 -2.64 -6.45
N THR A 21 -1.83 -2.26 -7.48
CA THR A 21 -1.79 -2.94 -8.80
C THR A 21 -0.45 -2.82 -9.52
N SER A 22 0.42 -1.90 -9.12
CA SER A 22 1.72 -1.68 -9.77
C SER A 22 2.90 -1.89 -8.81
N TYR A 23 2.75 -1.51 -7.54
CA TYR A 23 3.80 -1.61 -6.53
C TYR A 23 4.11 -3.06 -6.14
N TYR A 24 3.10 -3.92 -6.07
CA TYR A 24 3.29 -5.33 -5.67
C TYR A 24 3.54 -6.28 -6.85
N LEU A 25 3.79 -5.77 -8.07
CA LEU A 25 4.20 -6.61 -9.19
C LEU A 25 5.63 -7.15 -8.98
N PRO A 26 5.97 -8.33 -9.51
CA PRO A 26 7.29 -8.94 -9.33
C PRO A 26 8.39 -8.30 -10.20
N PHE A 27 8.20 -7.07 -10.63
CA PHE A 27 9.14 -6.30 -11.45
C PHE A 27 9.26 -4.89 -10.89
N ARG A 28 10.48 -4.33 -10.91
CA ARG A 28 10.71 -2.95 -10.50
C ARG A 28 9.96 -1.99 -11.44
N GLN A 29 9.02 -1.24 -10.90
CA GLN A 29 8.26 -0.22 -11.62
C GLN A 29 8.72 1.18 -11.18
N PRO A 30 8.53 2.24 -11.99
CA PRO A 30 8.80 3.61 -11.55
C PRO A 30 8.07 3.99 -10.26
N VAL A 31 6.85 3.45 -10.06
CA VAL A 31 6.09 3.66 -8.83
C VAL A 31 6.74 3.02 -7.60
N THR A 32 7.50 1.93 -7.79
CA THR A 32 8.28 1.31 -6.71
C THR A 32 9.31 2.31 -6.19
N ASP A 33 10.09 2.90 -7.10
CA ASP A 33 11.12 3.90 -6.76
C ASP A 33 10.49 5.14 -6.11
N ILE A 34 9.41 5.67 -6.69
CA ILE A 34 8.69 6.84 -6.15
C ILE A 34 8.17 6.58 -4.73
N LEU A 35 7.57 5.42 -4.47
CA LEU A 35 6.99 5.12 -3.16
C LEU A 35 8.06 4.76 -2.11
N ASP A 36 9.15 4.13 -2.53
CA ASP A 36 10.26 3.76 -1.65
C ASP A 36 11.12 4.98 -1.27
N ASP A 37 11.43 5.84 -2.24
CA ASP A 37 12.41 6.92 -2.07
C ASP A 37 11.75 8.27 -1.74
N GLU A 38 10.69 8.65 -2.45
CA GLU A 38 10.12 9.99 -2.38
C GLU A 38 8.93 10.08 -1.40
N TYR A 39 8.07 9.04 -1.37
CA TYR A 39 6.80 9.08 -0.62
C TYR A 39 6.62 7.90 0.35
N PRO A 40 7.54 7.67 1.31
CA PRO A 40 7.48 6.54 2.23
C PRO A 40 6.24 6.56 3.15
N ARG A 41 5.59 7.72 3.34
CA ARG A 41 4.31 7.82 4.09
C ARG A 41 3.15 7.19 3.33
N VAL A 42 3.13 7.33 2.01
CA VAL A 42 2.11 6.74 1.12
C VAL A 42 2.33 5.24 1.03
N LYS A 43 3.59 4.80 0.90
CA LYS A 43 3.96 3.38 1.04
C LYS A 43 3.40 2.76 2.33
N ARG A 44 3.67 3.40 3.49
CA ARG A 44 3.15 2.91 4.77
C ARG A 44 1.62 2.85 4.83
N LEU A 45 0.89 3.73 4.13
CA LEU A 45 -0.57 3.64 4.04
C LEU A 45 -0.99 2.36 3.32
N ILE A 46 -0.44 2.12 2.13
CA ILE A 46 -0.82 0.95 1.33
C ILE A 46 -0.38 -0.37 1.98
N GLU A 47 0.76 -0.39 2.68
CA GLU A 47 1.22 -1.54 3.46
C GLU A 47 0.26 -1.87 4.61
N ARG A 48 -0.18 -0.86 5.37
CA ARG A 48 -1.16 -1.05 6.45
C ARG A 48 -2.50 -1.55 5.91
N MET A 49 -2.98 -0.97 4.80
CA MET A 49 -4.22 -1.40 4.18
C MET A 49 -4.12 -2.84 3.67
N ARG A 50 -2.99 -3.22 3.06
CA ARG A 50 -2.76 -4.61 2.66
C ARG A 50 -2.82 -5.55 3.86
N GLN A 51 -2.05 -5.26 4.92
CA GLN A 51 -1.99 -6.12 6.10
C GLN A 51 -3.34 -6.24 6.82
N HIS A 52 -4.14 -5.18 6.82
CA HIS A 52 -5.42 -5.16 7.53
C HIS A 52 -6.55 -5.83 6.74
N TYR A 53 -6.66 -5.53 5.43
CA TYR A 53 -7.77 -5.99 4.60
C TYR A 53 -7.47 -7.26 3.80
N TYR A 54 -6.19 -7.59 3.59
CA TYR A 54 -5.73 -8.76 2.83
C TYR A 54 -4.60 -9.50 3.58
N PRO A 55 -4.81 -9.92 4.84
CA PRO A 55 -3.78 -10.58 5.66
C PRO A 55 -3.26 -11.89 5.07
N GLU A 56 -4.07 -12.56 4.24
CA GLU A 56 -3.74 -13.79 3.51
C GLU A 56 -2.89 -13.56 2.26
N TRP A 57 -2.63 -12.30 1.89
CA TRP A 57 -1.84 -11.98 0.71
C TRP A 57 -0.34 -12.27 0.97
N GLU A 58 0.03 -13.52 0.75
CA GLU A 58 1.40 -14.00 0.79
C GLU A 58 2.20 -13.49 -0.41
N PHE A 59 3.45 -13.11 -0.17
CA PHE A 59 4.35 -12.79 -1.26
C PHE A 59 4.86 -14.09 -1.88
N ASN A 60 4.80 -14.16 -3.21
CA ASN A 60 5.67 -15.06 -3.95
C ASN A 60 6.98 -14.29 -4.22
N THR A 61 7.79 -14.09 -3.17
CA THR A 61 9.17 -13.57 -3.31
C THR A 61 10.08 -14.63 -3.87
#